data_AF-A0A538QHF6-F1
#
_entry.id   AF-A0A538QHF6-F1
#
_cell.length_a   1.000
_cell.length_b   1.000
_cell.length_c   1.000
_cell.angle_alpha   90.00
_cell.angle_beta   90.00
_cell.angle_gamma   90.00
#
_symmetry.space_group_name_H-M   'P 1'
#
loop_
_entity.id
_entity.type
_entity.pdbx_description
1 polymer ?
#
loop_
_entity_poly.entity_id
_entity_poly.type
_entity_poly.pdbx_seq_one_letter_code
_entity_poly.pdbx_strand_id
1 'polypeptide(L)'
;MHHAAIDLGSRESQICIRQPDGTIVEERKLSTRKLTEVFKTWPTSRVVMEASAEAFKIADAALAAGHQVGVVPGKLVRLLGVGDRGVKNDQRDARQLSQASWQTDVPS
;
A
#
# COMPACT_ATOMS: atom_id res chain seq x y z
N MET A 1 11.85 -8.85 -3.33
CA MET A 1 10.38 -8.82 -3.50
C MET A 1 9.97 -7.38 -3.82
N HIS A 2 8.88 -7.15 -4.55
CA HIS A 2 8.38 -5.78 -4.76
C HIS A 2 7.69 -5.26 -3.49
N HIS A 3 7.66 -3.94 -3.29
CA HIS A 3 7.00 -3.29 -2.17
C HIS A 3 5.87 -2.41 -2.69
N ALA A 4 4.64 -2.83 -2.46
CA ALA A 4 3.44 -2.12 -2.88
C ALA A 4 2.78 -1.45 -1.67
N ALA A 5 2.44 -0.18 -1.79
CA ALA A 5 1.61 0.53 -0.83
C ALA A 5 0.29 0.94 -1.44
N ILE A 6 -0.76 0.86 -0.63
CA ILE A 6 -2.11 1.23 -1.00
C ILE A 6 -2.65 2.20 0.04
N ASP A 7 -2.92 3.43 -0.39
CA ASP A 7 -3.77 4.35 0.36
C ASP A 7 -5.23 4.12 -0.05
N LEU A 8 -6.00 3.56 0.89
CA LEU A 8 -7.35 3.07 0.64
C LEU A 8 -8.39 4.19 0.78
N GLY A 9 -9.16 4.39 -0.28
CA GLY A 9 -10.39 5.20 -0.25
C GLY A 9 -11.63 4.37 -0.54
N SER A 10 -12.81 4.88 -0.20
CA SER A 10 -14.08 4.16 -0.39
C SER A 10 -14.49 3.96 -1.86
N ARG A 11 -13.96 4.78 -2.78
CA ARG A 11 -14.24 4.72 -4.22
C ARG A 11 -13.00 4.42 -5.05
N GLU A 12 -11.94 5.17 -4.75
CA GLU A 12 -10.64 5.08 -5.40
C GLU A 12 -9.57 4.90 -4.34
N SER A 13 -8.53 4.17 -4.70
CA SER A 13 -7.32 3.96 -3.91
C SER A 13 -6.12 4.36 -4.73
N GLN A 14 -5.13 4.94 -4.06
CA GLN A 14 -3.86 5.26 -4.67
C GLN A 14 -2.88 4.13 -4.42
N ILE A 15 -2.18 3.71 -5.48
CA ILE A 15 -1.15 2.68 -5.39
C ILE A 15 0.24 3.26 -5.66
N CYS A 16 1.25 2.67 -5.04
CA CYS A 16 2.67 2.92 -5.31
C CYS A 16 3.44 1.60 -5.20
N ILE A 17 4.07 1.13 -6.26
CA ILE A 17 4.84 -0.12 -6.30
C ILE A 17 6.30 0.20 -6.56
N ARG A 18 7.17 -0.36 -5.72
CA ARG A 18 8.62 -0.28 -5.83
C ARG A 18 9.24 -1.64 -6.13
N GLN A 19 10.28 -1.61 -6.94
CA GLN A 19 11.21 -2.72 -7.12
C GLN A 19 12.09 -2.90 -5.87
N PRO A 20 12.77 -4.05 -5.74
CA PRO A 20 13.69 -4.31 -4.62
C PRO A 20 14.83 -3.28 -4.49
N ASP A 21 15.22 -2.64 -5.58
CA ASP A 21 16.23 -1.58 -5.64
C ASP A 21 15.71 -0.20 -5.19
N GLY A 22 14.42 -0.09 -4.85
CA GLY A 22 13.75 1.14 -4.41
C GLY A 22 13.10 1.95 -5.55
N THR A 23 13.31 1.57 -6.81
CA THR A 23 12.75 2.25 -7.99
C THR A 23 11.23 2.13 -8.01
N ILE A 24 10.51 3.25 -8.15
CA ILE A 24 9.05 3.25 -8.33
C ILE A 24 8.76 2.81 -9.77
N VAL A 25 8.02 1.71 -9.93
CA VAL A 25 7.65 1.16 -11.24
C VAL A 25 6.17 1.35 -11.58
N GLU A 26 5.34 1.59 -10.57
CA GLU A 26 3.93 1.86 -10.78
C GLU A 26 3.42 2.85 -9.76
N GLU A 27 2.67 3.84 -10.23
CA GLU A 27 1.97 4.79 -9.39
C GLU A 27 0.74 5.33 -10.10
N ARG A 28 -0.45 5.02 -9.58
CA ARG A 28 -1.72 5.43 -10.19
C ARG A 28 -2.88 5.35 -9.20
N LYS A 29 -4.00 5.96 -9.57
CA LYS A 29 -5.28 5.75 -8.91
C LYS A 29 -6.03 4.61 -9.58
N LEU A 30 -6.72 3.81 -8.77
CA LEU A 30 -7.57 2.71 -9.21
C LEU A 30 -8.85 2.70 -8.42
N SER A 31 -9.94 2.23 -9.01
CA SER A 31 -11.14 1.95 -8.23
C SER A 31 -10.83 0.90 -7.16
N THR A 32 -11.21 1.17 -5.91
CA THR A 32 -11.00 0.26 -4.78
C THR A 32 -11.65 -1.11 -5.02
N ARG A 33 -12.78 -1.14 -5.74
CA ARG A 33 -13.47 -2.38 -6.11
C ARG A 33 -12.70 -3.23 -7.11
N LYS A 34 -11.76 -2.65 -7.86
CA LYS A 34 -10.93 -3.37 -8.83
C LYS A 34 -9.62 -3.90 -8.23
N LEU A 35 -9.25 -3.48 -7.02
CA LEU A 35 -7.98 -3.89 -6.39
C LEU A 35 -7.83 -5.41 -6.29
N THR A 36 -8.92 -6.12 -5.95
CA THR A 36 -8.90 -7.58 -5.80
C THR A 36 -8.51 -8.31 -7.08
N GLU A 37 -8.93 -7.80 -8.24
CA GLU A 37 -8.56 -8.37 -9.54
C GLU A 37 -7.16 -7.93 -9.97
N VAL A 38 -6.76 -6.70 -9.63
CA VAL A 38 -5.44 -6.15 -9.98
C VAL A 38 -4.31 -6.90 -9.27
N PHE A 39 -4.49 -7.37 -8.04
CA PHE A 39 -3.48 -8.18 -7.34
C PHE A 39 -3.01 -9.39 -8.15
N LYS A 40 -3.91 -10.05 -8.88
CA LYS A 40 -3.58 -11.22 -9.72
C LYS A 40 -2.63 -10.87 -10.88
N THR A 41 -2.53 -9.59 -11.23
CA THR A 41 -1.64 -9.10 -12.30
C THR A 41 -0.29 -8.61 -11.78
N TRP A 42 -0.15 -8.46 -10.46
CA TRP A 42 1.08 -7.96 -9.85
C TRP A 42 2.10 -9.08 -9.67
N PRO A 43 3.40 -8.78 -9.76
CA PRO A 43 4.41 -9.68 -9.26
C PRO A 43 4.21 -9.92 -7.76
N THR A 44 4.68 -11.06 -7.24
CA THR A 44 4.68 -11.32 -5.79
C THR A 44 5.35 -10.16 -5.05
N SER A 45 4.63 -9.62 -4.07
CA SER A 45 4.88 -8.32 -3.46
C SER A 45 4.59 -8.37 -1.97
N ARG A 46 5.22 -7.49 -1.21
CA ARG A 46 4.77 -7.10 0.12
C ARG A 46 3.84 -5.91 -0.03
N VAL A 47 2.56 -6.10 0.27
CA VAL A 47 1.51 -5.09 0.18
C VAL A 47 1.30 -4.48 1.55
N VAL A 48 1.45 -3.17 1.67
CA VAL A 48 1.20 -2.43 2.90
C VAL A 48 0.05 -1.44 2.73
N MET A 49 -0.80 -1.32 3.74
CA MET A 49 -1.93 -0.39 3.73
C MET A 49 -2.23 0.12 5.14
N GLU A 50 -2.78 1.33 5.25
CA GLU A 50 -3.27 1.83 6.53
C GLU A 50 -4.55 1.11 6.96
N ALA A 51 -4.65 0.83 8.26
CA ALA A 51 -5.86 0.28 8.87
C ALA A 51 -7.07 1.20 8.61
N SER A 52 -8.07 0.68 7.91
CA SER A 52 -9.32 1.35 7.57
C SER A 52 -10.45 0.33 7.45
N ALA A 53 -11.68 0.80 7.23
CA ALA A 53 -12.85 -0.08 7.05
C ALA A 53 -12.67 -1.10 5.91
N GLU A 54 -11.98 -0.71 4.83
CA GLU A 54 -11.74 -1.57 3.67
C GLU A 54 -10.47 -2.43 3.81
N ALA A 55 -9.56 -2.07 4.72
CA ALA A 55 -8.20 -2.62 4.78
C ALA A 55 -8.18 -4.14 4.94
N PHE A 56 -8.96 -4.70 5.87
CA PHE A 56 -8.93 -6.14 6.14
C PHE A 56 -9.44 -6.96 4.95
N LYS A 57 -10.51 -6.51 4.28
CA LYS A 57 -11.02 -7.17 3.08
C LYS A 57 -10.00 -7.15 1.94
N ILE A 58 -9.32 -6.03 1.76
CA ILE A 58 -8.29 -5.89 0.71
C ILE A 58 -7.04 -6.70 1.08
N ALA A 59 -6.68 -6.76 2.37
CA ALA A 59 -5.60 -7.58 2.89
C ALA A 59 -5.83 -9.07 2.63
N ASP A 60 -7.02 -9.59 2.94
CA ASP A 60 -7.38 -10.99 2.67
C ASP A 60 -7.29 -11.31 1.17
N ALA A 61 -7.75 -10.39 0.30
CA ALA A 61 -7.65 -10.57 -1.13
C ALA A 61 -6.19 -10.60 -1.63
N ALA A 62 -5.32 -9.76 -1.08
CA ALA A 62 -3.90 -9.75 -1.42
C ALA A 62 -3.18 -11.02 -0.93
N LEU A 63 -3.48 -11.49 0.29
CA LEU A 63 -2.98 -12.76 0.82
C LEU A 63 -3.41 -13.94 -0.07
N ALA A 64 -4.68 -13.99 -0.44
CA ALA A 64 -5.22 -15.02 -1.33
C ALA A 64 -4.58 -15.01 -2.73
N ALA A 65 -4.08 -13.87 -3.19
CA ALA A 65 -3.31 -13.73 -4.43
C ALA A 65 -1.83 -14.09 -4.28
N GLY A 66 -1.36 -14.51 -3.10
CA GLY A 66 0.02 -14.93 -2.83
C GLY A 66 0.97 -13.80 -2.46
N HIS A 67 0.46 -12.64 -2.06
CA HIS A 67 1.27 -11.54 -1.53
C HIS A 67 1.51 -11.69 -0.02
N GLN A 68 2.57 -11.04 0.47
CA GLN A 68 2.68 -10.73 1.90
C GLN A 68 1.90 -9.46 2.19
N VAL A 69 1.26 -9.36 3.35
CA VAL A 69 0.46 -8.18 3.71
C VAL A 69 0.87 -7.64 5.07
N GLY A 70 0.96 -6.31 5.16
CA GLY A 70 1.09 -5.58 6.43
C GLY A 70 0.03 -4.50 6.55
N VAL A 71 -0.89 -4.64 7.52
CA VAL A 71 -1.89 -3.61 7.83
C VAL A 71 -1.34 -2.72 8.95
N VAL A 72 -1.04 -1.47 8.62
CA VAL A 72 -0.34 -0.56 9.52
C VAL A 72 -1.35 0.29 10.29
N PRO A 73 -1.31 0.34 11.63
CA PRO A 73 -2.18 1.23 12.41
C PRO A 73 -1.93 2.70 12.05
N GLY A 74 -2.98 3.51 11.89
CA GLY A 74 -2.86 4.91 11.47
C GLY A 74 -1.96 5.79 12.37
N LYS A 75 -1.83 5.45 13.65
CA LYS A 75 -0.87 6.10 14.57
C LYS A 75 0.58 5.87 14.16
N LEU A 76 0.89 4.68 13.64
CA LEU A 76 2.24 4.28 13.21
C LEU A 76 2.54 4.81 11.81
N VAL A 77 1.53 4.86 10.93
CA VAL A 77 1.63 5.44 9.59
C VAL A 77 2.11 6.91 9.63
N ARG A 78 1.65 7.71 10.61
CA ARG A 78 2.16 9.08 10.83
C ARG A 78 3.65 9.15 11.19
N LEU A 79 4.16 8.18 11.95
CA LEU A 79 5.59 8.11 12.29
C LEU A 79 6.45 7.79 11.06
N LEU A 80 5.85 7.24 10.01
CA LEU A 80 6.48 6.94 8.72
C LEU A 80 6.39 8.13 7.73
N GLY A 81 5.90 9.30 8.16
CA GLY A 81 5.82 10.51 7.34
C GLY A 81 4.57 10.63 6.46
N VAL A 82 3.62 9.70 6.58
CA VAL A 82 2.31 9.78 5.90
C VAL A 82 1.42 10.82 6.59
N GLY A 83 0.74 11.65 5.79
CA GLY A 83 -0.10 12.76 6.27
C GLY A 83 0.67 13.95 6.85
N ASP A 84 2.00 13.96 6.74
CA ASP A 84 2.84 15.07 7.19
C ASP A 84 2.55 16.35 6.37
N ARG A 85 2.56 17.52 7.03
CA ARG A 85 2.18 18.85 6.47
C ARG A 85 0.69 19.15 6.26
N GLY A 86 -0.23 18.32 6.77
CA GLY A 86 -1.66 18.69 6.93
C GLY A 86 -2.48 18.81 5.64
N VAL A 87 -1.86 18.64 4.47
CA VAL A 87 -2.55 18.59 3.17
C VAL A 87 -2.62 17.13 2.72
N LYS A 88 -3.84 16.61 2.57
CA LYS A 88 -4.09 15.25 2.09
C LYS A 88 -3.56 15.10 0.66
N ASN A 89 -2.62 14.19 0.46
CA ASN A 89 -2.09 13.86 -0.86
C ASN A 89 -1.86 12.35 -0.94
N ASP A 90 -2.87 11.65 -1.44
CA ASP A 90 -2.90 10.19 -1.54
C ASP A 90 -1.63 9.63 -2.23
N GLN A 91 -1.08 10.33 -3.25
CA GLN A 91 0.15 9.94 -3.94
C GLN A 91 1.37 9.99 -3.01
N ARG A 92 1.51 11.08 -2.26
CA ARG A 92 2.60 11.24 -1.29
C ARG A 92 2.49 10.19 -0.19
N ASP A 93 1.29 9.94 0.29
CA ASP A 93 1.01 9.00 1.36
C ASP A 93 1.36 7.56 0.94
N ALA A 94 0.95 7.13 -0.25
CA ALA A 94 1.36 5.84 -0.81
C ALA A 94 2.88 5.73 -1.05
N ARG A 95 3.55 6.82 -1.47
CA ARG A 95 5.01 6.83 -1.65
C ARG A 95 5.76 6.66 -0.33
N GLN A 96 5.32 7.33 0.74
CA GLN A 96 5.95 7.22 2.07
C GLN A 96 5.73 5.83 2.66
N LEU A 97 4.53 5.28 2.53
CA LEU A 97 4.23 3.94 3.05
C LEU A 97 5.00 2.84 2.30
N SER A 98 5.13 2.94 0.97
CA SER A 98 5.95 1.98 0.19
C SER A 98 7.43 2.11 0.52
N GLN A 99 7.92 3.33 0.74
CA GLN A 99 9.30 3.58 1.17
C GLN A 99 9.57 2.96 2.55
N ALA A 100 8.67 3.13 3.50
CA ALA A 100 8.80 2.53 4.83
C ALA A 100 8.82 0.99 4.78
N SER A 101 7.95 0.38 3.97
CA SER A 101 7.95 -1.07 3.72
C SER A 101 9.24 -1.58 3.07
N TRP A 102 9.88 -0.75 2.26
CA TRP A 102 11.15 -1.08 1.61
C TRP A 102 12.36 -0.93 2.54
N GLN A 103 12.38 0.14 3.35
CA GLN A 103 13.50 0.45 4.26
C GLN A 103 13.47 -0.37 5.55
N THR A 104 12.29 -0.82 5.95
CA THR A 104 12.07 -1.53 7.20
C THR A 104 11.48 -2.88 6.87
N ASP A 105 11.90 -3.93 7.58
CA ASP A 105 11.18 -5.19 7.57
C ASP A 105 9.89 -5.00 8.39
N VAL A 106 8.94 -4.24 7.84
CA VAL A 106 7.66 -3.94 8.49
C VAL A 106 7.01 -5.29 8.77
N PRO A 107 6.80 -5.67 10.05
CA PRO A 107 6.38 -7.01 10.39
C PRO A 107 5.04 -7.29 9.72
N SER A 108 5.02 -8.41 8.98
CA SER A 108 3.85 -9.01 8.34
C SER A 108 2.96 -9.70 9.36
#